data_AF-A0A7J6VSB3-F1
#
_entry.id   AF-A0A7J6VSB3-F1
#
_cell.length_a   1.000
_cell.length_b   1.000
_cell.length_c   1.000
_cell.angle_alpha   90.00
_cell.angle_beta   90.00
_cell.angle_gamma   90.00
#
_symmetry.space_group_name_H-M   'P 1'
#
loop_
_entity.id
_entity.type
_entity.pdbx_description
1 polymer ?
#
loop_
_entity_poly.entity_id
_entity_poly.type
_entity_poly.pdbx_seq_one_letter_code
_entity_poly.pdbx_strand_id
1 'polypeptide(L)' 'RSRGGQTRKDQLGSEGYHEMGTKGGQTRKEQLGKEGYQEMGKKGGLNTMKKSGGQRAEEEGIEIDESKFKTKGQ' A
#
# COMPACT_ATOMS: atom_id res chain seq x y z
N ARG A 1 10.76 -8.89 -13.43
CA ARG A 1 11.81 -7.85 -13.23
C ARG A 1 11.20 -6.69 -12.43
N SER A 2 11.29 -6.71 -11.10
CA SER A 2 10.82 -5.59 -10.26
C SER A 2 12.05 -4.82 -9.75
N ARG A 3 12.55 -3.89 -10.56
CA ARG A 3 13.68 -3.02 -10.19
C ARG A 3 13.28 -1.58 -9.87
N GLY A 4 12.01 -1.22 -10.05
CA GLY A 4 11.54 0.16 -9.87
C GLY A 4 11.87 0.72 -8.48
N GLY A 5 11.55 -0.02 -7.41
CA GLY A 5 11.80 0.44 -6.04
C GLY A 5 13.29 0.56 -5.69
N GLN A 6 14.11 -0.41 -6.11
CA GLN A 6 15.56 -0.38 -5.87
C GLN A 6 16.24 0.73 -6.67
N THR A 7 15.90 0.91 -7.95
CA THR A 7 16.43 1.99 -8.78
C THR A 7 16.04 3.36 -8.24
N ARG A 8 14.81 3.54 -7.76
CA ARG A 8 14.37 4.81 -7.18
C ARG A 8 15.07 5.11 -5.84
N LYS A 9 15.35 4.07 -5.04
CA LYS A 9 16.14 4.21 -3.80
C LYS A 9 17.58 4.63 -4.09
N ASP A 10 18.19 4.05 -5.13
CA ASP A 10 19.55 4.39 -5.55
C ASP A 10 19.66 5.86 -6.04
N GLN A 11 18.67 6.30 -6.84
CA GLN A 11 18.63 7.68 -7.36
C GLN A 11 18.35 8.77 -6.31
N LEU A 12 17.52 8.47 -5.31
CA LEU A 12 17.14 9.45 -4.27
C LEU A 12 18.00 9.37 -3.01
N GLY A 13 18.78 8.31 -2.86
CA GLY A 13 19.32 7.91 -1.57
C GLY A 13 18.25 7.45 -0.58
N SER A 14 18.69 6.98 0.58
CA SER A 14 17.81 6.46 1.64
C SER A 14 16.83 7.52 2.16
N GLU A 15 17.27 8.76 2.35
CA GLU A 15 16.43 9.86 2.84
C GLU A 15 15.37 10.27 1.82
N GLY A 16 15.75 10.52 0.56
CA GLY A 16 14.78 10.92 -0.46
C GLY A 16 13.76 9.81 -0.74
N TYR A 17 14.17 8.53 -0.70
CA TYR A 17 13.24 7.41 -0.84
C TYR A 17 12.24 7.34 0.32
N HIS A 18 12.72 7.57 1.55
CA HIS A 18 11.87 7.62 2.73
C HIS A 18 10.88 8.77 2.66
N GLU A 19 11.34 9.98 2.32
CA GLU A 19 10.48 11.16 2.17
C GLU A 19 9.41 10.93 1.10
N MET A 20 9.79 10.38 -0.05
CA MET A 20 8.85 10.11 -1.14
C MET A 20 7.80 9.06 -0.75
N GLY A 21 8.21 8.02 -0.03
CA GLY A 21 7.29 7.02 0.52
C GLY A 21 6.31 7.63 1.53
N THR A 22 6.81 8.44 2.46
CA THR A 22 5.99 9.13 3.47
C THR A 22 5.01 10.09 2.83
N LYS A 23 5.46 10.93 1.89
CA LYS A 23 4.60 11.88 1.17
C LYS A 23 3.52 11.15 0.36
N GLY A 24 3.89 10.09 -0.37
CA GLY A 24 2.94 9.27 -1.11
C GLY A 24 1.89 8.61 -0.20
N GLY A 25 2.32 8.11 0.97
CA GLY A 25 1.44 7.53 1.98
C GLY A 25 0.47 8.56 2.57
N GLN A 26 0.95 9.76 2.93
CA GLN A 26 0.12 10.86 3.41
C GLN A 26 -0.93 11.28 2.38
N THR A 27 -0.51 11.48 1.12
CA THR A 27 -1.42 11.79 0.01
C THR A 27 -2.50 10.72 -0.14
N ARG A 28 -2.13 9.44 -0.05
CA ARG A 28 -3.11 8.33 -0.11
C ARG A 28 -4.07 8.35 1.08
N LYS A 29 -3.55 8.64 2.28
CA LYS A 29 -4.35 8.75 3.50
C LYS A 29 -5.36 9.90 3.44
N GLU A 30 -5.00 11.03 2.86
CA GLU A 30 -5.95 12.13 2.63
C GLU A 30 -7.04 11.76 1.62
N GLN A 31 -6.67 11.10 0.51
CA GLN A 31 -7.64 10.74 -0.53
C GLN A 31 -8.62 9.62 -0.12
N LEU A 32 -8.13 8.62 0.62
CA LEU A 32 -8.91 7.46 1.06
C LEU A 32 -9.54 7.64 2.44
N GLY A 33 -9.09 8.64 3.19
CA GLY A 33 -9.35 8.75 4.61
C GLY A 33 -8.57 7.72 5.45
N LYS A 34 -8.72 7.85 6.77
CA LYS A 34 -8.03 6.99 7.75
C LYS A 34 -8.41 5.52 7.57
N GLU A 35 -9.69 5.23 7.36
CA GLU A 35 -10.19 3.85 7.20
C GLU A 35 -9.68 3.19 5.92
N GLY A 36 -9.82 3.84 4.76
CA GLY A 36 -9.35 3.25 3.50
C GLY A 36 -7.84 3.03 3.47
N TYR A 37 -7.06 3.93 4.07
CA TYR A 37 -5.61 3.74 4.24
C TYR A 37 -5.28 2.57 5.17
N GLN A 38 -6.01 2.42 6.27
CA GLN A 38 -5.82 1.32 7.22
C GLN A 38 -6.13 -0.03 6.59
N GLU A 39 -7.25 -0.14 5.88
CA GLU A 39 -7.64 -1.36 5.15
C GLU A 39 -6.62 -1.73 4.05
N MET A 40 -6.08 -0.72 3.34
CA MET A 40 -5.05 -0.93 2.33
C MET A 40 -3.74 -1.43 2.96
N GLY A 41 -3.34 -0.84 4.10
CA GLY A 41 -2.18 -1.28 4.87
C GLY A 41 -2.34 -2.71 5.38
N LYS A 42 -3.55 -3.07 5.85
CA LYS A 42 -3.90 -4.42 6.30
C LYS A 42 -3.73 -5.44 5.17
N LYS A 43 -4.30 -5.18 3.98
CA LYS A 43 -4.10 -6.01 2.79
C LYS A 43 -2.61 -6.12 2.41
N GLY A 44 -1.89 -5.00 2.44
CA GLY A 44 -0.46 -4.94 2.12
C GLY A 44 0.40 -5.79 3.06
N GLY A 45 0.12 -5.76 4.36
CA GLY A 45 0.83 -6.54 5.38
C GLY A 45 0.56 -8.04 5.31
N LEU A 46 -0.58 -8.45 4.76
CA LEU A 46 -0.92 -9.85 4.52
C LEU A 46 -0.26 -10.43 3.26
N ASN A 47 0.34 -9.59 2.41
CA ASN A 47 0.98 -10.04 1.18
C ASN A 47 2.22 -10.90 1.50
N THR A 48 2.29 -12.09 0.91
CA THR A 48 3.42 -13.03 1.09
C THR A 48 4.04 -13.40 -0.25
N MET A 49 5.17 -14.09 -0.24
CA MET A 49 5.76 -14.58 -1.50
C MET A 49 4.86 -15.58 -2.24
N LYS A 50 3.97 -16.30 -1.53
CA LYS A 50 3.15 -17.37 -2.10
C LYS A 50 1.74 -16.92 -2.47
N LYS A 51 1.18 -15.97 -1.73
CA LYS A 51 -0.22 -15.54 -1.84
C LYS A 51 -0.32 -14.03 -1.73
N SER A 52 -1.25 -13.46 -2.49
CA SER A 52 -1.54 -12.04 -2.40
C SER A 52 -2.22 -11.70 -1.08
N GLY A 53 -2.14 -10.43 -0.67
CA GLY A 53 -2.79 -9.96 0.55
C GLY A 53 -4.31 -10.17 0.56
N GLY A 54 -4.97 -10.11 -0.60
CA GLY A 54 -6.41 -10.40 -0.71
C GLY A 54 -6.71 -11.87 -0.50
N GLN A 55 -5.97 -12.76 -1.18
CA GLN A 55 -6.13 -14.21 -1.02
C GLN A 55 -5.92 -14.66 0.42
N ARG A 56 -4.90 -14.11 1.08
CA ARG A 56 -4.61 -14.44 2.48
C ARG A 56 -5.67 -13.87 3.42
N ALA A 57 -6.19 -12.68 3.13
CA ALA A 57 -7.28 -12.11 3.91
C ALA A 57 -8.52 -13.00 3.84
N GLU A 58 -8.89 -13.47 2.65
CA GLU A 58 -10.01 -14.40 2.47
C GLU A 58 -9.79 -15.72 3.23
N GLU A 59 -8.59 -16.29 3.18
CA GLU A 59 -8.25 -17.53 3.92
C GLU A 59 -8.29 -17.37 5.44
N GLU A 60 -7.84 -16.23 5.95
CA GLU A 60 -7.85 -15.93 7.40
C GLU A 60 -9.21 -15.39 7.87
N GLY A 61 -10.21 -15.28 6.97
CA GLY A 61 -11.53 -14.71 7.30
C GLY A 61 -11.47 -13.21 7.63
N ILE A 62 -10.44 -12.53 7.15
CA ILE A 62 -10.25 -11.10 7.31
C ILE A 62 -11.05 -10.39 6.24
N GLU A 63 -12.16 -9.77 6.63
CA GLU A 63 -12.88 -8.86 5.76
C GLU A 63 -12.00 -7.64 5.45
N ILE A 64 -11.81 -7.39 4.15
CA ILE A 64 -11.10 -6.22 3.62
C ILE A 64 -12.03 -5.52 2.65
N ASP A 65 -12.38 -4.29 2.96
CA ASP A 65 -13.25 -3.49 2.09
C ASP A 65 -12.42 -2.80 1.00
N GLU A 66 -12.26 -3.48 -0.14
CA GLU A 66 -11.53 -2.93 -1.29
C GLU A 66 -12.23 -1.73 -1.94
N SER A 67 -13.53 -1.52 -1.67
CA SER A 67 -14.23 -0.34 -2.17
C SER A 67 -13.66 0.95 -1.56
N LYS A 68 -13.13 0.87 -0.33
CA LYS A 68 -12.46 1.97 0.37
C LYS A 68 -11.08 2.32 -0.19
N PHE A 69 -10.56 1.56 -1.16
CA PHE A 69 -9.28 1.86 -1.84
C PHE A 69 -9.43 2.83 -3.00
N LYS A 70 -10.68 3.15 -3.37
CA LYS A 70 -11.00 4.08 -4.44
C LYS A 70 -11.09 5.49 -3.86
N THR A 71 -10.50 6.43 -4.59
CA THR A 71 -10.57 7.84 -4.26
C THR A 71 -11.88 8.39 -4.80
N LYS A 72 -12.46 9.43 -4.18
CA LYS A 72 -13.80 9.97 -4.54
C LYS A 72 -13.90 10.62 -5.94
N GLY A 73 -12.98 10.31 -6.87
CA GLY A 73 -12.94 10.86 -8.23
C GLY A 73 -12.71 9.83 -9.34
N GLN A 74 -12.90 8.53 -9.07
CA GLN A 74 -12.87 7.45 -10.07
C GLN A 74 -14.16 6.63 -10.08
#